data_AF-A0A530QK83-F1
#
_entry.id   AF-A0A530QK83-F1
#
_cell.length_a   1.000
_cell.length_b   1.000
_cell.length_c   1.000
_cell.angle_alpha   90.00
_cell.angle_beta   90.00
_cell.angle_gamma   90.00
#
_symmetry.space_group_name_H-M   'P 1'
#
loop_
_entity.id
_entity.type
_entity.pdbx_description
1 polymer ?
#
loop_
_entity_poly.entity_id
_entity_poly.type
_entity_poly.pdbx_seq_one_letter_code
_entity_poly.pdbx_strand_id
1 'polypeptide(L)'
;VIVVRSRPGGKLAMVLPLVRRRYTLLKVVEFADMRVSDYVSPVTDEETLSRILADSRIVASIRRLLRPYDLLRIGKLADRSLAMERLFGIEKRESMGMSAYSSKLEPTFSAWREHQLDQSYRKELDKKSRQLGRLGEARFK
;
A
#
# COMPACT_ATOMS: atom_id res chain seq x y z
N VAL A 1 -16.75 0.97 1.00
CA VAL A 1 -15.85 0.10 1.79
C VAL A 1 -16.52 -1.24 1.99
N ILE A 2 -15.82 -2.35 1.73
CA ILE A 2 -16.30 -3.70 2.08
C ILE A 2 -15.54 -4.15 3.32
N VAL A 3 -16.24 -4.78 4.27
CA VAL A 3 -15.63 -5.37 5.47
C VAL A 3 -16.04 -6.83 5.58
N VAL A 4 -15.11 -7.66 6.05
CA VAL A 4 -15.38 -9.05 6.44
C VAL A 4 -15.29 -9.13 7.95
N ARG A 5 -16.29 -9.75 8.58
CA ARG A 5 -16.36 -9.95 10.03
C ARG A 5 -16.47 -11.43 10.35
N SER A 6 -15.80 -11.84 11.43
CA SER A 6 -15.97 -13.17 12.02
C SER A 6 -17.42 -13.36 12.46
N ARG A 7 -18.00 -14.53 12.17
CA ARG A 7 -19.35 -14.89 12.66
C ARG A 7 -19.41 -14.94 14.18
N PRO A 8 -18.50 -15.66 14.88
CA PRO A 8 -18.42 -15.53 16.33
C PRO A 8 -17.90 -14.14 16.69
N GLY A 9 -18.70 -13.39 17.44
CA GLY A 9 -18.33 -12.11 18.06
C GLY A 9 -18.22 -10.90 17.14
N GLY A 10 -18.48 -11.02 15.82
CA GLY A 10 -18.52 -9.87 14.91
C GLY A 10 -17.18 -9.13 14.73
N LYS A 11 -16.06 -9.72 15.17
CA LYS A 11 -14.73 -9.11 15.10
C LYS A 11 -14.37 -8.81 13.64
N LEU A 12 -13.82 -7.62 13.41
CA LEU A 12 -13.34 -7.22 12.09
C LEU A 12 -12.17 -8.10 11.67
N ALA A 13 -12.29 -8.75 10.52
CA ALA A 13 -11.30 -9.68 9.98
C ALA A 13 -10.54 -9.07 8.78
N MET A 14 -11.23 -8.32 7.92
CA MET A 14 -10.60 -7.66 6.78
C MET A 14 -11.35 -6.39 6.39
N VAL A 15 -10.62 -5.36 5.95
CA VAL A 15 -11.16 -4.19 5.28
C VAL A 15 -10.66 -4.13 3.85
N LEU A 16 -11.58 -3.87 2.91
CA LEU A 16 -11.27 -3.51 1.53
C LEU A 16 -11.57 -2.02 1.33
N PRO A 17 -10.56 -1.16 1.49
CA PRO A 17 -10.70 0.29 1.31
C PRO A 17 -10.72 0.61 -0.18
N LEU A 18 -11.90 0.44 -0.78
CA LEU A 18 -12.13 0.66 -2.21
C LEU A 18 -13.03 1.88 -2.43
N VAL A 19 -12.74 2.61 -3.50
CA VAL A 19 -13.55 3.70 -4.04
C VAL A 19 -14.04 3.34 -5.42
N ARG A 20 -15.23 3.84 -5.78
CA ARG A 20 -15.74 3.78 -7.14
C ARG A 20 -15.63 5.16 -7.75
N ARG A 21 -14.96 5.27 -8.88
CA ARG A 21 -14.81 6.51 -9.66
C ARG A 21 -15.40 6.35 -11.04
N ARG A 22 -15.80 7.47 -11.63
CA ARG A 22 -16.23 7.53 -13.01
C ARG A 22 -15.19 8.29 -13.81
N TYR A 23 -14.56 7.62 -14.76
CA TYR A 23 -13.67 8.25 -15.74
C TYR A 23 -14.45 8.28 -17.06
N THR A 24 -14.98 9.46 -17.39
CA THR A 24 -15.92 9.69 -18.50
C THR A 24 -17.13 8.73 -18.44
N LEU A 25 -17.11 7.64 -19.21
CA LEU A 25 -18.16 6.62 -19.26
C LEU A 25 -17.84 5.37 -18.42
N LEU A 26 -16.57 5.16 -18.04
CA LEU A 26 -16.12 3.96 -17.35
C LEU A 26 -16.29 4.08 -15.83
N LYS A 27 -16.93 3.08 -15.23
CA LYS A 27 -17.00 2.86 -13.78
C LYS A 27 -15.78 2.06 -13.35
N VAL A 28 -14.85 2.73 -12.70
CA VAL A 28 -13.62 2.13 -12.20
C VAL A 28 -13.75 1.92 -10.71
N VAL A 29 -13.50 0.69 -10.24
CA VAL A 29 -13.26 0.42 -8.82
C VAL A 29 -11.76 0.36 -8.61
N GLU A 30 -11.28 1.09 -7.63
CA GLU A 30 -9.86 1.13 -7.27
C GLU A 30 -9.68 1.23 -5.76
N PHE A 31 -8.47 0.92 -5.31
CA PHE A 31 -8.07 1.14 -3.93
C PHE A 31 -8.07 2.63 -3.58
N ALA A 32 -8.41 2.95 -2.33
CA ALA A 32 -8.50 4.30 -1.80
C ALA A 32 -7.13 4.91 -1.49
N ASP A 33 -6.19 4.81 -2.44
CA ASP A 33 -4.84 5.36 -2.34
C ASP A 33 -4.87 6.90 -2.31
N MET A 34 -5.71 7.49 -3.18
CA MET A 34 -5.91 8.93 -3.31
C MET A 34 -4.62 9.76 -3.42
N ARG A 35 -3.47 9.12 -3.72
CA ARG A 35 -2.11 9.69 -3.67
C ARG A 35 -1.71 10.28 -2.31
N VAL A 36 -2.42 9.92 -1.24
CA VAL A 36 -2.17 10.41 0.13
C VAL A 36 -1.89 9.26 1.10
N SER A 37 -2.36 8.04 0.80
CA SER A 37 -2.20 6.88 1.67
C SER A 37 -1.89 5.62 0.88
N ASP A 38 -1.01 4.76 1.37
CA ASP A 38 -0.58 3.51 0.71
C ASP A 38 -1.61 2.37 0.83
N TYR A 39 -2.93 2.65 0.83
CA TYR A 39 -3.96 1.62 0.93
C TYR A 39 -4.16 0.90 -0.41
N VAL A 40 -3.11 0.26 -0.94
CA VAL A 40 -3.09 -0.48 -2.22
C VAL A 40 -3.46 -1.96 -2.07
N SER A 41 -3.88 -2.36 -0.88
CA SER A 41 -4.10 -3.75 -0.47
C SER A 41 -5.22 -3.84 0.58
N PRO A 42 -5.88 -5.00 0.77
CA PRO A 42 -6.76 -5.24 1.90
C PRO A 42 -6.01 -5.05 3.21
N VAL A 43 -6.69 -4.49 4.20
CA VAL A 43 -6.16 -4.36 5.55
C VAL A 43 -6.53 -5.62 6.32
N THR A 44 -5.59 -6.56 6.39
CA THR A 44 -5.68 -7.86 7.06
C THR A 44 -4.27 -8.47 7.14
N ASP A 45 -4.09 -9.45 8.02
CA ASP A 45 -2.94 -10.35 7.98
C ASP A 45 -3.11 -11.47 6.94
N GLU A 46 -2.01 -12.14 6.60
CA GLU A 46 -1.95 -13.21 5.59
C GLU A 46 -2.72 -14.47 5.99
N GLU A 47 -2.73 -14.82 7.28
CA GLU A 47 -3.43 -15.99 7.81
C GLU A 47 -4.95 -15.80 7.68
N THR A 48 -5.44 -14.62 8.03
CA THR A 48 -6.84 -14.24 7.91
C THR A 48 -7.27 -14.15 6.44
N LEU A 49 -6.44 -13.60 5.55
CA LEU A 49 -6.73 -13.62 4.11
C LEU A 49 -6.81 -15.06 3.58
N SER A 50 -5.89 -15.93 3.99
CA SER A 50 -5.87 -17.33 3.56
C SER A 50 -7.16 -18.07 3.93
N ARG A 51 -7.67 -17.85 5.15
CA ARG A 51 -8.99 -18.36 5.57
C ARG A 51 -10.13 -17.82 4.72
N ILE A 52 -10.13 -16.53 4.40
CA ILE A 52 -11.14 -15.89 3.55
C ILE A 52 -11.09 -16.47 2.13
N LEU A 53 -9.90 -16.68 1.57
CA LEU A 53 -9.71 -17.22 0.23
C LEU A 53 -10.08 -18.71 0.12
N ALA A 54 -10.06 -19.45 1.22
CA ALA A 54 -10.51 -20.85 1.27
C ALA A 54 -12.04 -20.99 1.19
N ASP A 55 -12.80 -19.96 1.55
CA ASP A 55 -14.27 -19.95 1.46
C ASP A 55 -14.73 -19.28 0.15
N SER A 56 -15.07 -20.10 -0.84
CA SER A 56 -15.55 -19.64 -2.15
C SER A 56 -16.83 -18.78 -2.06
N ARG A 57 -17.66 -18.94 -1.03
CA ARG A 57 -18.89 -18.17 -0.83
C ARG A 57 -18.57 -16.76 -0.36
N ILE A 58 -17.57 -16.61 0.51
CA ILE A 58 -17.08 -15.29 0.94
C ILE A 58 -16.46 -14.56 -0.25
N VAL A 59 -15.58 -15.23 -1.00
CA VAL A 59 -14.96 -14.65 -2.20
C VAL A 59 -16.01 -14.22 -3.23
N ALA A 60 -16.99 -15.10 -3.53
CA ALA A 60 -18.08 -14.77 -4.45
C ALA A 60 -18.93 -13.58 -3.95
N SER A 61 -19.19 -13.52 -2.64
CA SER A 61 -19.92 -12.40 -2.03
C SER A 61 -19.16 -11.09 -2.15
N ILE A 62 -17.85 -11.08 -1.91
CA ILE A 62 -17.00 -9.90 -2.09
C ILE A 62 -17.05 -9.45 -3.56
N ARG A 63 -16.82 -10.35 -4.52
CA ARG A 63 -16.85 -10.03 -5.95
C ARG A 63 -18.21 -9.48 -6.40
N ARG A 64 -19.30 -10.03 -5.87
CA ARG A 64 -20.66 -9.53 -6.12
C ARG A 64 -20.86 -8.11 -5.57
N LEU A 65 -20.38 -7.83 -4.35
CA LEU A 65 -20.49 -6.51 -3.72
C LEU A 65 -19.66 -5.43 -4.44
N LEU A 66 -18.60 -5.81 -5.15
CA LEU A 66 -17.80 -4.88 -5.95
C LEU A 66 -18.55 -4.36 -7.18
N ARG A 67 -19.43 -5.18 -7.76
CA ARG A 67 -20.17 -4.83 -8.98
C ARG A 67 -21.24 -3.76 -8.70
N PRO A 68 -21.65 -2.98 -9.72
CA PRO A 68 -21.10 -2.94 -11.08
C PRO A 68 -19.80 -2.13 -11.17
N TYR A 69 -18.88 -2.59 -12.01
CA TYR A 69 -17.70 -1.86 -12.48
C TYR A 69 -17.33 -2.39 -13.86
N ASP A 70 -16.74 -1.53 -14.68
CA ASP A 70 -16.19 -1.86 -15.99
C ASP A 70 -14.72 -2.26 -15.87
N LEU A 71 -13.99 -1.59 -14.97
CA LEU A 71 -12.57 -1.86 -14.68
C LEU A 71 -12.32 -1.95 -13.17
N LEU A 72 -11.62 -2.99 -12.74
CA LEU A 72 -11.00 -3.06 -11.41
C LEU A 72 -9.53 -2.69 -11.57
N ARG A 73 -9.14 -1.53 -11.05
CA ARG A 73 -7.76 -1.03 -11.13
C ARG A 73 -7.05 -1.28 -9.82
N ILE A 74 -6.00 -2.09 -9.87
CA ILE A 74 -5.08 -2.33 -8.77
C ILE A 74 -3.72 -1.78 -9.20
N GLY A 75 -3.19 -0.84 -8.43
CA GLY A 75 -1.98 -0.11 -8.77
C GLY A 75 -0.71 -0.85 -8.33
N LYS A 76 0.18 -0.08 -7.69
CA LYS A 76 1.48 -0.55 -7.22
C LYS A 76 1.29 -1.68 -6.18
N LEU A 77 1.57 -2.92 -6.57
CA LEU A 77 1.67 -4.05 -5.66
C LEU A 77 3.14 -4.46 -5.55
N ALA A 78 3.65 -4.58 -4.33
CA ALA A 78 4.95 -5.19 -4.08
C ALA A 78 4.88 -6.71 -4.31
N ASP A 79 6.00 -7.36 -4.62
CA ASP A 79 6.02 -8.82 -4.87
C ASP A 79 5.54 -9.62 -3.65
N ARG A 80 5.83 -9.13 -2.44
CA ARG A 80 5.38 -9.72 -1.17
C ARG A 80 3.98 -9.27 -0.74
N SER A 81 3.18 -8.73 -1.65
CA SER A 81 1.81 -8.34 -1.32
C SER A 81 0.93 -9.56 -1.11
N LEU A 82 -0.18 -9.35 -0.40
CA LEU A 82 -1.25 -10.33 -0.25
C LEU A 82 -1.73 -10.86 -1.62
N ALA A 83 -2.21 -12.12 -1.66
CA ALA A 83 -2.63 -12.82 -2.88
C ALA A 83 -3.95 -12.27 -3.49
N MET A 84 -3.90 -11.03 -3.97
CA MET A 84 -5.03 -10.28 -4.54
C MET A 84 -5.64 -10.95 -5.76
N GLU A 85 -4.81 -11.65 -6.51
CA GLU A 85 -5.18 -12.36 -7.73
C GLU A 85 -6.26 -13.40 -7.42
N ARG A 86 -6.11 -14.13 -6.33
CA ARG A 86 -7.11 -15.11 -5.86
C ARG A 86 -8.39 -14.45 -5.39
N LEU A 87 -8.29 -13.30 -4.70
CA LEU A 87 -9.46 -12.59 -4.21
C LEU A 87 -10.35 -12.10 -5.35
N PHE A 88 -9.74 -11.52 -6.39
CA PHE A 88 -10.45 -10.89 -7.49
C PHE A 88 -10.61 -11.76 -8.74
N GLY A 89 -9.98 -12.94 -8.78
CA GLY A 89 -10.05 -13.83 -9.92
C GLY A 89 -9.23 -13.32 -11.10
N ILE A 90 -8.05 -12.77 -10.81
CA ILE A 90 -7.10 -12.30 -11.82
C ILE A 90 -6.21 -13.49 -12.18
N GLU A 91 -6.15 -13.84 -13.46
CA GLU A 91 -5.40 -15.00 -13.93
C GLU A 91 -3.89 -14.75 -13.96
N LYS A 92 -3.49 -13.52 -14.30
CA LYS A 92 -2.08 -13.16 -14.45
C LYS A 92 -1.80 -11.78 -13.88
N ARG A 93 -0.68 -11.67 -13.16
CA ARG A 93 -0.06 -10.41 -12.76
C ARG A 93 1.16 -10.16 -13.63
N GLU A 94 1.25 -8.95 -14.16
CA GLU A 94 2.46 -8.49 -14.85
C GLU A 94 3.35 -7.73 -13.87
N SER A 95 4.65 -7.98 -13.95
CA SER A 95 5.64 -7.22 -13.20
C SER A 95 6.06 -5.99 -13.99
N MET A 96 6.20 -4.87 -13.28
CA MET A 96 6.72 -3.62 -13.82
C MET A 96 7.88 -3.19 -12.94
N GLY A 97 9.01 -2.79 -13.56
CA GLY A 97 10.14 -2.26 -12.82
C GLY A 97 9.72 -1.03 -12.01
N MET A 98 9.75 -1.16 -10.68
CA MET A 98 9.43 -0.08 -9.76
C MET A 98 10.71 0.47 -9.16
N SER A 99 11.00 1.75 -9.37
CA SER A 99 12.03 2.47 -8.61
C SER A 99 11.49 2.77 -7.22
N ALA A 100 11.59 1.80 -6.31
CA ALA A 100 11.29 1.96 -4.90
C ALA A 100 12.59 1.92 -4.10
N TYR A 101 12.85 2.97 -3.33
CA TYR A 101 14.01 3.02 -2.43
C TYR A 101 13.55 2.60 -1.03
N SER A 102 13.58 1.31 -0.75
CA SER A 102 13.33 0.82 0.61
C SER A 102 14.50 1.20 1.51
N SER A 103 14.22 1.83 2.65
CA SER A 103 15.23 2.02 3.68
C SER A 103 14.89 1.18 4.90
N LYS A 104 15.90 0.53 5.49
CA LYS A 104 15.72 -0.17 6.77
C LYS A 104 15.55 0.90 7.86
N LEU A 105 14.49 0.77 8.64
CA LEU A 105 14.32 1.61 9.83
C LEU A 105 15.34 1.19 10.88
N GLU A 106 16.02 2.17 11.45
CA GLU A 106 16.96 1.96 12.56
C GLU A 106 16.41 2.64 13.82
N PRO A 107 16.86 2.24 15.03
CA PRO A 107 16.37 2.82 16.28
C PRO A 107 16.60 4.33 16.41
N THR A 108 17.58 4.89 15.69
CA THR A 108 17.89 6.32 15.70
C THR A 108 18.22 6.84 14.32
N PHE A 109 18.01 8.14 14.10
CA PHE A 109 18.43 8.81 12.88
C PHE A 109 19.95 8.71 12.65
N SER A 110 20.76 8.79 13.71
CA SER A 110 22.22 8.68 13.60
C SER A 110 22.65 7.31 13.08
N ALA A 111 22.10 6.23 13.65
CA ALA A 111 22.38 4.87 13.20
C ALA A 111 21.93 4.65 11.74
N TRP A 112 20.72 5.11 11.40
CA TRP A 112 20.23 5.11 10.03
C TRP A 112 21.19 5.84 9.08
N ARG A 113 21.61 7.05 9.45
CA ARG A 113 22.47 7.90 8.64
C ARG A 113 23.83 7.24 8.39
N GLU A 114 24.42 6.61 9.40
CA GLU A 114 25.72 5.94 9.29
C GLU A 114 25.67 4.69 8.42
N HIS A 115 24.60 3.89 8.54
CA HIS A 115 24.46 2.63 7.80
C HIS A 115 23.96 2.82 6.36
N GLN A 116 23.11 3.82 6.11
CA GLN A 116 22.44 3.98 4.82
C GLN A 116 23.15 4.98 3.89
N LEU A 117 23.96 5.90 4.42
CA LEU A 117 24.65 6.92 3.62
C LEU A 117 26.16 6.71 3.63
N ASP A 118 26.77 6.74 2.44
CA ASP A 118 28.21 6.68 2.29
C ASP A 118 28.89 7.88 2.96
N GLN A 119 30.15 7.69 3.35
CA GLN A 119 30.89 8.69 4.12
C GLN A 119 31.08 10.01 3.35
N SER A 120 31.30 9.95 2.03
CA SER A 120 31.43 11.14 1.18
C SER A 120 30.14 11.94 1.13
N TYR A 121 29.01 11.29 0.92
CA TYR A 121 27.70 11.90 0.84
C TYR A 121 27.28 12.49 2.19
N ARG A 122 27.57 11.80 3.31
CA ARG A 122 27.39 12.37 4.65
C ARG A 122 28.14 13.69 4.83
N LYS A 123 29.42 13.74 4.43
CA LYS A 123 30.24 14.97 4.51
C LYS A 123 29.68 16.09 3.63
N GLU A 124 29.19 15.75 2.45
CA GLU A 124 28.54 16.72 1.55
C GLU A 124 27.26 17.30 2.17
N LEU A 125 26.39 16.45 2.73
CA LEU A 125 25.17 16.88 3.41
C LEU A 125 25.48 17.75 4.63
N ASP A 126 26.50 17.41 5.43
CA ASP A 126 26.93 18.22 6.57
C ASP A 126 27.43 19.60 6.12
N LYS A 127 28.17 19.66 5.01
CA LYS A 127 28.62 20.93 4.41
C LYS A 127 27.42 21.77 3.98
N LYS A 128 26.44 21.18 3.29
CA LYS A 128 25.22 21.88 2.85
C LYS A 128 24.40 22.39 4.04
N SER A 129 24.23 21.56 5.07
CA SER A 129 23.53 21.94 6.31
C SER A 129 24.20 23.14 7.00
N ARG A 130 25.54 23.15 7.11
CA ARG A 130 26.28 24.30 7.66
C ARG A 130 26.15 25.55 6.79
N GLN A 131 26.15 25.41 5.46
CA GLN A 131 25.94 26.55 4.56
C GLN A 131 24.54 27.14 4.70
N LEU A 132 23.51 26.29 4.81
CA LEU A 132 22.14 26.72 5.10
C LEU A 132 22.07 27.47 6.44
N GLY A 133 22.66 26.90 7.50
CA GLY A 133 22.70 27.55 8.82
C GLY A 133 23.39 28.93 8.84
N ARG A 134 24.35 29.17 7.94
CA ARG A 134 24.96 30.50 7.76
C ARG A 134 24.03 31.53 7.11
N LEU A 135 23.07 31.07 6.30
CA LEU A 135 22.08 31.93 5.64
C LEU A 135 20.86 32.18 6.54
N GLY A 136 20.63 31.34 7.54
CA GLY A 136 19.57 31.48 8.53
C GLY A 136 19.15 30.13 9.12
N GLU A 137 18.26 30.17 10.10
CA GLU A 137 17.71 28.96 10.71
C GLU A 137 16.68 28.31 9.75
N ALA A 138 16.98 27.12 9.25
CA ALA A 138 16.05 26.35 8.45
C ALA A 138 14.93 25.79 9.35
N ARG A 139 13.69 26.24 9.13
CA ARG A 139 12.51 25.74 9.84
C ARG A 139 11.61 25.00 8.87
N PHE A 140 11.28 23.76 9.20
CA PHE A 140 10.23 23.01 8.51
C PHE A 140 8.89 23.39 9.14
N LYS A 141 7.96 23.91 8.33
CA LYS A 141 6.57 24.18 8.73
C LYS A 141 5.66 23.12 8.17
#